data_AF-A0A1Q9ALU3-F1
#
_entry.id   AF-A0A1Q9ALU3-F1
#
_cell.length_a   1.000
_cell.length_b   1.000
_cell.length_c   1.000
_cell.angle_alpha   90.00
_cell.angle_beta   90.00
_cell.angle_gamma   90.00
#
_symmetry.space_group_name_H-M   'P 1'
#
loop_
_entity.id
_entity.type
_entity.pdbx_description
1 polymer ?
#
loop_
_entity_poly.entity_id
_entity_poly.type
_entity_poly.pdbx_seq_one_letter_code
_entity_poly.pdbx_strand_id
1 'polypeptide(L)'
;MAAGAADAVDAWLLLLARLAALGPLVLLGMLVFVLAIAGAARAGDCGGADLMERWQATAPDRIAAIKAEAARVPNSHGTFWKITRDGAAPSYLLGTMHVSDPRVLAMPKGAAEAFQQAKTVVVESDEIADDRKAAVALMARPELTMLDDGKTINDYLMPQDQARLRDGLAARGLSLDLVSRMRPWMLASFVALPPCELQRKAAGEAFLDKQLADRALAEGKALKGLETLAEQVEAMNSLPVAFHLKALLETLAMGDKAQDVLRTTTDLYLSGAIGMILPMMEAAGADAGQADDKGASADFEKRIILDRNQVMATRAAPMLADGGVFMAVGALHLPGEGGVIALLRQKGFEITPVE
;
A
#
# COMPACT_ATOMS: atom_id res chain seq x y z
N MET A 1 -53.77 60.26 -11.11
CA MET A 1 -53.27 58.87 -11.24
C MET A 1 -51.77 58.77 -11.59
N ALA A 2 -50.96 59.81 -11.36
CA ALA A 2 -49.52 59.80 -11.71
C ALA A 2 -48.56 59.62 -10.52
N ALA A 3 -49.03 59.79 -9.27
CA ALA A 3 -48.16 59.70 -8.09
C ALA A 3 -47.80 58.25 -7.67
N GLY A 4 -48.73 57.30 -7.82
CA GLY A 4 -48.49 55.91 -7.38
C GLY A 4 -47.57 55.07 -8.28
N ALA A 5 -47.28 55.53 -9.49
CA ALA A 5 -46.40 54.81 -10.42
C ALA A 5 -44.91 55.09 -10.14
N ALA A 6 -44.56 56.28 -9.65
CA ALA A 6 -43.18 56.64 -9.31
C ALA A 6 -42.69 55.87 -8.07
N ASP A 7 -43.51 55.81 -7.02
CA ASP A 7 -43.18 55.10 -5.77
C ASP A 7 -42.98 53.58 -5.98
N ALA A 8 -43.72 52.99 -6.91
CA ALA A 8 -43.57 51.59 -7.27
C ALA A 8 -42.23 51.33 -7.99
N VAL A 9 -41.83 52.21 -8.92
CA VAL A 9 -40.57 52.08 -9.65
C VAL A 9 -39.36 52.25 -8.72
N ASP A 10 -39.42 53.19 -7.78
CA ASP A 10 -38.35 53.38 -6.79
C ASP A 10 -38.22 52.20 -5.81
N ALA A 11 -39.35 51.59 -5.40
CA ALA A 11 -39.32 50.38 -4.59
C ALA A 11 -38.70 49.19 -5.34
N TRP A 12 -38.99 49.04 -6.63
CA TRP A 12 -38.39 48.00 -7.48
C TRP A 12 -36.89 48.22 -7.71
N LEU A 13 -36.46 49.46 -7.94
CA LEU A 13 -35.04 49.81 -8.10
C LEU A 13 -34.25 49.58 -6.80
N LEU A 14 -34.82 49.91 -5.64
CA LEU A 14 -34.22 49.63 -4.34
C LEU A 14 -34.13 48.12 -4.05
N LEU A 15 -35.14 47.34 -4.43
CA LEU A 15 -35.11 45.89 -4.31
C LEU A 15 -34.03 45.27 -5.21
N LEU A 16 -33.94 45.72 -6.46
CA LEU A 16 -32.91 45.28 -7.42
C LEU A 16 -31.50 45.65 -6.94
N ALA A 17 -31.30 46.86 -6.40
CA ALA A 17 -30.03 47.29 -5.83
C ALA A 17 -29.63 46.43 -4.61
N ARG A 18 -30.60 46.08 -3.74
CA ARG A 18 -30.35 45.18 -2.59
C ARG A 18 -30.02 43.76 -3.03
N LEU A 19 -30.71 43.22 -4.04
CA LEU A 19 -30.42 41.89 -4.61
C LEU A 19 -29.05 41.87 -5.31
N ALA A 20 -28.70 42.94 -6.04
CA ALA A 20 -27.39 43.10 -6.68
C ALA A 20 -26.25 43.27 -5.67
N ALA A 21 -26.50 43.86 -4.49
CA ALA A 21 -25.53 43.96 -3.41
C ALA A 21 -25.38 42.64 -2.61
N LEU A 22 -26.44 41.83 -2.53
CA LEU A 22 -26.41 40.51 -1.89
C LEU A 22 -25.71 39.46 -2.75
N GLY A 23 -25.81 39.54 -4.08
CA GLY A 23 -25.18 38.60 -5.01
C GLY A 23 -23.67 38.38 -4.79
N PRO A 24 -22.84 39.44 -4.72
CA PRO A 24 -21.41 39.34 -4.45
C PRO A 24 -21.09 38.80 -3.06
N LEU A 25 -21.89 39.11 -2.03
CA LEU A 25 -21.72 38.60 -0.67
C LEU A 25 -22.07 37.12 -0.57
N VAL A 26 -23.11 36.67 -1.28
CA VAL A 26 -23.48 35.26 -1.39
C VAL A 26 -22.42 34.49 -2.20
N LEU A 27 -21.91 35.05 -3.29
CA LEU A 27 -20.82 34.47 -4.08
C LEU A 27 -19.52 34.38 -3.27
N LEU A 28 -19.17 35.42 -2.50
CA LEU A 28 -18.02 35.41 -1.60
C LEU A 28 -18.21 34.38 -0.47
N GLY A 29 -19.42 34.27 0.09
CA GLY A 29 -19.78 33.26 1.08
C GLY A 29 -19.69 31.83 0.53
N MET A 30 -20.17 31.59 -0.69
CA MET A 30 -20.01 30.30 -1.38
C MET A 30 -18.55 30.01 -1.71
N LEU A 31 -17.77 31.00 -2.15
CA LEU A 31 -16.35 30.82 -2.46
C LEU A 31 -15.54 30.51 -1.19
N VAL A 32 -15.83 31.19 -0.08
CA VAL A 32 -15.23 30.91 1.24
C VAL A 32 -15.67 29.54 1.76
N PHE A 33 -16.93 29.14 1.55
CA PHE A 33 -17.42 27.81 1.91
C PHE A 33 -16.75 26.72 1.06
N VAL A 34 -16.63 26.90 -0.25
CA VAL A 34 -15.92 25.99 -1.16
C VAL A 34 -14.44 25.93 -0.83
N LEU A 35 -13.80 27.05 -0.49
CA LEU A 35 -12.40 27.10 -0.02
C LEU A 35 -12.22 26.50 1.38
N ALA A 36 -13.22 26.59 2.26
CA ALA A 36 -13.22 25.94 3.57
C ALA A 36 -13.42 24.42 3.44
N ILE A 37 -14.22 23.95 2.49
CA ILE A 37 -14.36 22.53 2.15
C ILE A 37 -13.08 22.02 1.45
N ALA A 38 -12.48 22.82 0.56
CA ALA A 38 -11.22 22.49 -0.11
C ALA A 38 -10.00 22.56 0.83
N GLY A 39 -10.06 23.39 1.88
CA GLY A 39 -9.01 23.51 2.90
C GLY A 39 -9.11 22.50 4.05
N ALA A 40 -10.27 21.86 4.24
CA ALA A 40 -10.53 20.89 5.30
C ALA A 40 -10.28 19.42 4.90
N ALA A 41 -9.79 19.17 3.68
CA ALA A 41 -9.24 17.88 3.28
C ALA A 41 -7.81 18.06 2.76
N ARG A 42 -6.89 18.54 3.61
CA ARG A 42 -5.56 17.93 3.56
C ARG A 42 -5.81 16.43 3.70
N ALA A 43 -5.33 15.61 2.78
CA ALA A 43 -5.42 14.15 2.85
C ALA A 43 -4.73 13.69 4.14
N GLY A 44 -5.50 13.76 5.23
CA GLY A 44 -5.07 13.57 6.60
C GLY A 44 -4.60 12.14 6.77
N ASP A 45 -3.94 11.93 7.90
CA ASP A 45 -3.76 10.60 8.48
C ASP A 45 -4.97 9.71 8.14
N CYS A 46 -4.70 8.51 7.64
CA CYS A 46 -5.72 7.54 7.27
C CYS A 46 -6.64 7.13 8.44
N GLY A 47 -6.36 7.66 9.63
CA GLY A 47 -7.08 7.38 10.85
C GLY A 47 -6.64 6.03 11.40
N GLY A 48 -7.59 5.32 11.97
CA GLY A 48 -7.33 4.08 12.68
C GLY A 48 -6.69 4.31 14.05
N ALA A 49 -6.88 3.34 14.93
CA ALA A 49 -6.16 3.25 16.19
C ALA A 49 -4.99 2.28 16.05
N ASP A 50 -3.91 2.54 16.77
CA ASP A 50 -2.85 1.56 16.91
C ASP A 50 -3.32 0.38 17.78
N LEU A 51 -3.47 -0.78 17.16
CA LEU A 51 -3.76 -2.06 17.81
C LEU A 51 -2.71 -2.43 18.86
N MET A 52 -1.44 -2.09 18.64
CA MET A 52 -0.39 -2.41 19.62
C MET A 52 -0.57 -1.61 20.91
N GLU A 53 -0.88 -0.33 20.81
CA GLU A 53 -1.24 0.51 21.96
C GLU A 53 -2.54 0.01 22.63
N ARG A 54 -3.57 -0.32 21.85
CA ARG A 54 -4.84 -0.84 22.38
C ARG A 54 -4.65 -2.16 23.13
N TRP A 55 -3.89 -3.10 22.57
CA TRP A 55 -3.62 -4.39 23.21
C TRP A 55 -2.65 -4.28 24.37
N GLN A 56 -1.81 -3.25 24.44
CA GLN A 56 -0.98 -3.02 25.62
C GLN A 56 -1.83 -2.87 26.90
N ALA A 57 -3.03 -2.28 26.78
CA ALA A 57 -3.97 -2.14 27.89
C ALA A 57 -4.91 -3.36 28.06
N THR A 58 -5.29 -4.02 26.96
CA THR A 58 -6.37 -5.02 26.96
C THR A 58 -5.90 -6.48 26.87
N ALA A 59 -4.71 -6.72 26.33
CA ALA A 59 -4.13 -8.04 26.08
C ALA A 59 -2.58 -7.99 26.15
N PRO A 60 -1.97 -7.68 27.31
CA PRO A 60 -0.52 -7.50 27.44
C PRO A 60 0.28 -8.77 27.09
N ASP A 61 -0.27 -9.97 27.36
CA ASP A 61 0.38 -11.24 27.00
C ASP A 61 0.52 -11.41 25.48
N ARG A 62 -0.44 -10.89 24.70
CA ARG A 62 -0.37 -10.88 23.23
C ARG A 62 0.77 -10.00 22.75
N ILE A 63 0.91 -8.81 23.31
CA ILE A 63 2.03 -7.91 23.00
C ILE A 63 3.36 -8.58 23.33
N ALA A 64 3.44 -9.25 24.48
CA ALA A 64 4.63 -10.00 24.86
C ALA A 64 4.96 -11.11 23.86
N ALA A 65 3.95 -11.86 23.39
CA ALA A 65 4.12 -12.91 22.39
C ALA A 65 4.61 -12.36 21.04
N ILE A 66 3.99 -11.29 20.52
CA ILE A 66 4.39 -10.61 19.27
C ILE A 66 5.85 -10.15 19.37
N LYS A 67 6.22 -9.50 20.48
CA LYS A 67 7.59 -9.04 20.71
C LYS A 67 8.59 -10.20 20.80
N ALA A 68 8.24 -11.26 21.51
CA ALA A 68 9.08 -12.44 21.66
C ALA A 68 9.27 -13.20 20.34
N GLU A 69 8.28 -13.19 19.46
CA GLU A 69 8.39 -13.71 18.11
C GLU A 69 9.32 -12.86 17.24
N ALA A 70 9.05 -11.56 17.14
CA ALA A 70 9.88 -10.63 16.37
C ALA A 70 11.35 -10.62 16.82
N ALA A 71 11.62 -10.77 18.12
CA ALA A 71 12.97 -10.83 18.68
C ALA A 71 13.76 -12.08 18.24
N ARG A 72 13.08 -13.15 17.81
CA ARG A 72 13.72 -14.38 17.28
C ARG A 72 14.01 -14.29 15.79
N VAL A 73 13.47 -13.28 15.10
CA VAL A 73 13.64 -13.10 13.65
C VAL A 73 14.86 -12.20 13.40
N PRO A 74 15.91 -12.68 12.71
CA PRO A 74 17.05 -11.85 12.32
C PRO A 74 16.62 -10.63 11.51
N ASN A 75 17.27 -9.49 11.72
CA ASN A 75 16.99 -8.24 10.98
C ASN A 75 15.50 -7.79 11.10
N SER A 76 14.85 -8.09 12.23
CA SER A 76 13.47 -7.69 12.51
C SER A 76 13.30 -6.20 12.83
N HIS A 77 14.40 -5.45 12.96
CA HIS A 77 14.39 -4.03 13.24
C HIS A 77 15.24 -3.24 12.23
N GLY A 78 14.68 -2.16 11.70
CA GLY A 78 15.32 -1.24 10.76
C GLY A 78 14.82 -1.40 9.33
N THR A 79 14.53 -0.29 8.66
CA THR A 79 14.07 -0.24 7.26
C THR A 79 15.16 0.22 6.30
N PHE A 80 16.29 0.76 6.77
CA PHE A 80 17.34 1.28 5.90
C PHE A 80 18.70 0.70 6.25
N TRP A 81 19.38 0.19 5.24
CA TRP A 81 20.57 -0.65 5.38
C TRP A 81 21.64 -0.20 4.39
N LYS A 82 22.89 -0.16 4.85
CA LYS A 82 24.06 0.07 4.02
C LYS A 82 24.65 -1.27 3.61
N ILE A 83 25.02 -1.37 2.34
CA ILE A 83 25.64 -2.55 1.73
C ILE A 83 27.05 -2.17 1.30
N THR A 84 28.04 -2.90 1.78
CA THR A 84 29.46 -2.70 1.45
C THR A 84 30.09 -3.98 0.90
N ARG A 85 31.07 -3.78 0.02
CA ARG A 85 31.95 -4.82 -0.53
C ARG A 85 33.28 -4.19 -0.87
N ASP A 86 34.37 -4.89 -0.61
CA ASP A 86 35.73 -4.40 -0.88
C ASP A 86 35.90 -3.98 -2.34
N GLY A 87 36.42 -2.77 -2.54
CA GLY A 87 36.69 -2.21 -3.86
C GLY A 87 35.48 -1.64 -4.61
N ALA A 88 34.26 -1.70 -4.05
CA ALA A 88 33.06 -1.13 -4.64
C ALA A 88 32.56 0.11 -3.86
N ALA A 89 31.88 1.02 -4.56
CA ALA A 89 31.18 2.12 -3.90
C ALA A 89 30.02 1.56 -3.03
N PRO A 90 29.72 2.16 -1.86
CA PRO A 90 28.64 1.69 -1.02
C PRO A 90 27.31 1.70 -1.78
N SER A 91 26.50 0.68 -1.52
CA SER A 91 25.11 0.61 -1.95
C SER A 91 24.20 0.69 -0.73
N TYR A 92 22.90 0.88 -0.96
CA TYR A 92 21.92 1.03 0.10
C TYR A 92 20.66 0.22 -0.24
N LEU A 93 20.02 -0.30 0.79
CA LEU A 93 18.78 -1.07 0.70
C LEU A 93 17.73 -0.42 1.62
N LEU A 94 16.64 0.02 1.01
CA LEU A 94 15.47 0.56 1.69
C LEU A 94 14.33 -0.46 1.62
N GLY A 95 13.79 -0.81 2.79
CA GLY A 95 12.49 -1.44 2.95
C GLY A 95 11.40 -0.42 2.67
N THR A 96 10.53 -0.66 1.69
CA THR A 96 9.41 0.22 1.32
C THR A 96 8.07 -0.32 1.80
N MET A 97 7.03 0.48 1.69
CA MET A 97 5.64 0.07 1.91
C MET A 97 4.78 0.67 0.80
N HIS A 98 3.90 -0.14 0.18
CA HIS A 98 3.11 0.24 -1.00
C HIS A 98 1.89 1.13 -0.69
N VAL A 99 2.10 2.14 0.14
CA VAL A 99 1.10 3.16 0.50
C VAL A 99 1.55 4.56 0.06
N SER A 100 0.58 5.45 -0.03
CA SER A 100 0.77 6.87 -0.32
C SER A 100 0.89 7.74 0.94
N ASP A 101 1.02 7.13 2.13
CA ASP A 101 1.19 7.87 3.39
C ASP A 101 2.44 8.78 3.35
N PRO A 102 2.30 10.10 3.51
CA PRO A 102 3.43 11.05 3.46
C PRO A 102 4.57 10.72 4.44
N ARG A 103 4.28 10.08 5.57
CA ARG A 103 5.29 9.65 6.54
C ARG A 103 6.17 8.55 5.98
N VAL A 104 5.60 7.63 5.20
CA VAL A 104 6.34 6.59 4.48
C VAL A 104 7.14 7.20 3.34
N LEU A 105 6.53 8.14 2.59
CA LEU A 105 7.16 8.82 1.46
C LEU A 105 8.37 9.68 1.86
N ALA A 106 8.42 10.18 3.08
CA ALA A 106 9.53 11.00 3.59
C ALA A 106 10.87 10.25 3.65
N MET A 107 10.84 8.91 3.63
CA MET A 107 11.98 8.00 3.84
C MET A 107 12.68 8.18 5.21
N PRO A 108 13.38 7.16 5.70
CA PRO A 108 14.23 7.31 6.87
C PRO A 108 15.42 8.24 6.61
N LYS A 109 16.01 8.77 7.69
CA LYS A 109 17.17 9.66 7.65
C LYS A 109 18.31 9.05 6.83
N GLY A 110 18.97 9.86 6.00
CA GLY A 110 20.10 9.43 5.17
C GLY A 110 19.70 8.74 3.85
N ALA A 111 18.45 8.29 3.70
CA ALA A 111 18.01 7.59 2.49
C ALA A 111 17.93 8.52 1.27
N ALA A 112 17.50 9.77 1.47
CA ALA A 112 17.47 10.76 0.39
C ALA A 112 18.87 11.08 -0.15
N GLU A 113 19.85 11.20 0.73
CA GLU A 113 21.26 11.46 0.40
C GLU A 113 21.89 10.25 -0.30
N ALA A 114 21.62 9.04 0.20
CA ALA A 114 22.05 7.80 -0.43
C ALA A 114 21.48 7.65 -1.85
N PHE A 115 20.18 7.92 -2.02
CA PHE A 115 19.54 7.92 -3.33
C PHE A 115 20.22 8.92 -4.28
N GLN A 116 20.52 10.13 -3.79
CA GLN A 116 21.17 11.14 -4.62
C GLN A 116 22.55 10.71 -5.10
N GLN A 117 23.32 10.04 -4.26
CA GLN A 117 24.66 9.53 -4.59
C GLN A 117 24.64 8.30 -5.49
N ALA A 118 23.55 7.55 -5.52
CA ALA A 118 23.44 6.35 -6.33
C ALA A 118 23.37 6.66 -7.83
N LYS A 119 24.00 5.79 -8.63
CA LYS A 119 23.96 5.84 -10.10
C LYS A 119 22.89 4.92 -10.68
N THR A 120 22.57 3.88 -9.94
CA THR A 120 21.57 2.87 -10.30
C THR A 120 20.55 2.78 -9.20
N VAL A 121 19.27 2.82 -9.57
CA VAL A 121 18.14 2.56 -8.70
C VAL A 121 17.56 1.21 -9.07
N VAL A 122 17.44 0.34 -8.08
CA VAL A 122 16.87 -1.00 -8.22
C VAL A 122 15.56 -1.04 -7.44
N VAL A 123 14.47 -1.39 -8.11
CA VAL A 123 13.15 -1.60 -7.49
C VAL A 123 12.71 -3.04 -7.71
N GLU A 124 11.64 -3.50 -7.04
CA GLU A 124 11.13 -4.85 -7.27
C GLU A 124 10.77 -5.07 -8.75
N SER A 125 10.06 -4.14 -9.38
CA SER A 125 9.78 -4.17 -10.82
C SER A 125 9.95 -2.78 -11.41
N ASP A 126 10.74 -2.65 -12.48
CA ASP A 126 10.91 -1.38 -13.19
C ASP A 126 9.73 -1.03 -14.09
N GLU A 127 8.79 -1.97 -14.29
CA GLU A 127 7.57 -1.76 -15.06
C GLU A 127 6.61 -0.79 -14.36
N ILE A 128 6.78 -0.55 -13.05
CA ILE A 128 5.99 0.43 -12.28
C ILE A 128 6.22 1.88 -12.73
N ALA A 129 7.30 2.14 -13.46
CA ALA A 129 7.60 3.45 -14.04
C ALA A 129 6.81 3.73 -15.33
N ASP A 130 6.19 2.70 -15.93
CA ASP A 130 5.42 2.82 -17.16
C ASP A 130 4.10 2.05 -17.03
N ASP A 131 3.06 2.76 -16.60
CA ASP A 131 1.72 2.22 -16.38
C ASP A 131 1.16 1.52 -17.63
N ARG A 132 1.50 2.00 -18.83
CA ARG A 132 1.06 1.39 -20.08
C ARG A 132 1.77 0.06 -20.28
N LYS A 133 3.09 0.00 -20.09
CA LYS A 133 3.85 -1.25 -20.17
C LYS A 133 3.36 -2.26 -19.14
N ALA A 134 3.13 -1.82 -17.90
CA ALA A 134 2.56 -2.64 -16.84
C ALA A 134 1.19 -3.23 -17.24
N ALA A 135 0.29 -2.39 -17.74
CA ALA A 135 -1.03 -2.83 -18.19
C ALA A 135 -0.95 -3.82 -19.36
N VAL A 136 -0.06 -3.59 -20.33
CA VAL A 136 0.16 -4.51 -21.47
C VAL A 136 0.72 -5.85 -21.00
N ALA A 137 1.69 -5.85 -20.07
CA ALA A 137 2.27 -7.08 -19.53
C ALA A 137 1.22 -7.96 -18.84
N LEU A 138 0.31 -7.36 -18.07
CA LEU A 138 -0.80 -8.08 -17.43
C LEU A 138 -1.88 -8.52 -18.44
N MET A 139 -2.24 -7.67 -19.40
CA MET A 139 -3.24 -8.02 -20.43
C MET A 139 -2.76 -9.14 -21.35
N ALA A 140 -1.45 -9.31 -21.54
CA ALA A 140 -0.88 -10.42 -22.30
C ALA A 140 -1.02 -11.79 -21.60
N ARG A 141 -1.37 -11.79 -20.31
CA ARG A 141 -1.53 -12.98 -19.46
C ARG A 141 -2.89 -12.92 -18.74
N PRO A 142 -4.02 -12.98 -19.47
CA PRO A 142 -5.35 -12.78 -18.89
C PRO A 142 -5.69 -13.82 -17.80
N GLU A 143 -5.10 -15.02 -17.82
CA GLU A 143 -5.26 -16.05 -16.80
C GLU A 143 -4.73 -15.65 -15.42
N LEU A 144 -3.85 -14.64 -15.36
CA LEU A 144 -3.31 -14.08 -14.12
C LEU A 144 -4.28 -13.12 -13.43
N THR A 145 -5.20 -12.50 -14.18
CA THR A 145 -6.13 -11.48 -13.67
C THR A 145 -7.60 -11.90 -13.73
N MET A 146 -7.93 -12.88 -14.58
CA MET A 146 -9.27 -13.42 -14.77
C MET A 146 -9.31 -14.91 -14.46
N LEU A 147 -10.48 -15.38 -14.02
CA LEU A 147 -10.83 -16.80 -13.97
C LEU A 147 -10.97 -17.33 -15.40
N ASP A 148 -10.28 -18.42 -15.70
CA ASP A 148 -10.12 -19.01 -17.04
C ASP A 148 -10.82 -20.37 -17.19
N ASP A 149 -11.47 -20.86 -16.14
CA ASP A 149 -12.17 -22.15 -16.09
C ASP A 149 -13.66 -22.05 -16.49
N GLY A 150 -14.07 -20.89 -17.02
CA GLY A 150 -15.46 -20.60 -17.41
C GLY A 150 -16.40 -20.34 -16.24
N LYS A 151 -15.91 -20.38 -14.99
CA LYS A 151 -16.68 -20.05 -13.80
C LYS A 151 -16.57 -18.58 -13.43
N THR A 152 -17.41 -18.20 -12.49
CA THR A 152 -17.39 -16.93 -11.77
C THR A 152 -17.05 -17.18 -10.30
N ILE A 153 -16.70 -16.13 -9.58
CA ILE A 153 -16.49 -16.17 -8.13
C ILE A 153 -17.67 -16.82 -7.40
N ASN A 154 -18.90 -16.61 -7.86
CA ASN A 154 -20.10 -17.18 -7.24
C ASN A 154 -20.10 -18.72 -7.25
N ASP A 155 -19.52 -19.35 -8.27
CA ASP A 155 -19.50 -20.81 -8.40
C ASP A 155 -18.59 -21.49 -7.35
N TYR A 156 -17.77 -20.71 -6.65
CA TYR A 156 -16.88 -21.16 -5.57
C TYR A 156 -17.42 -20.89 -4.17
N LEU A 157 -18.53 -20.16 -4.05
CA LEU A 157 -19.04 -19.65 -2.78
C LEU A 157 -20.41 -20.23 -2.45
N MET A 158 -20.63 -20.49 -1.16
CA MET A 158 -21.95 -20.79 -0.62
C MET A 158 -22.86 -19.55 -0.75
N PRO A 159 -24.19 -19.72 -0.87
CA PRO A 159 -25.12 -18.58 -1.06
C PRO A 159 -24.98 -17.46 -0.03
N GLN A 160 -24.71 -17.81 1.23
CA GLN A 160 -24.46 -16.87 2.31
C GLN A 160 -23.19 -16.01 2.09
N ASP A 161 -22.13 -16.60 1.55
CA ASP A 161 -20.87 -15.89 1.29
C ASP A 161 -20.95 -15.08 0.00
N GLN A 162 -21.76 -15.52 -0.98
CA GLN A 162 -22.09 -14.70 -2.15
C GLN A 162 -22.82 -13.41 -1.74
N ALA A 163 -23.76 -13.49 -0.79
CA ALA A 163 -24.45 -12.31 -0.26
C ALA A 163 -23.48 -11.37 0.47
N ARG A 164 -22.66 -11.92 1.37
CA ARG A 164 -21.62 -11.15 2.09
C ARG A 164 -20.65 -10.45 1.14
N LEU A 165 -20.18 -11.16 0.11
CA LEU A 165 -19.29 -10.60 -0.91
C LEU A 165 -19.98 -9.46 -1.67
N ARG A 166 -21.22 -9.68 -2.12
CA ARG A 166 -22.01 -8.68 -2.86
C ARG A 166 -22.18 -7.40 -2.05
N ASP A 167 -22.60 -7.51 -0.79
CA ASP A 167 -22.84 -6.36 0.09
C ASP A 167 -21.52 -5.63 0.41
N GLY A 168 -20.46 -6.40 0.69
CA GLY A 168 -19.14 -5.86 1.01
C GLY A 168 -18.46 -5.11 -0.15
N LEU A 169 -18.64 -5.61 -1.38
CA LEU A 169 -18.21 -4.92 -2.61
C LEU A 169 -19.07 -3.68 -2.88
N ALA A 170 -20.39 -3.78 -2.72
CA ALA A 170 -21.31 -2.67 -2.95
C ALA A 170 -21.03 -1.48 -2.02
N ALA A 171 -20.69 -1.74 -0.75
CA ALA A 171 -20.25 -0.71 0.21
C ALA A 171 -18.98 0.05 -0.23
N ARG A 172 -18.21 -0.53 -1.16
CA ARG A 172 -16.99 0.06 -1.77
C ARG A 172 -17.22 0.52 -3.21
N GLY A 173 -18.47 0.58 -3.66
CA GLY A 173 -18.83 1.02 -5.02
C GLY A 173 -18.54 0.01 -6.12
N LEU A 174 -18.28 -1.26 -5.79
CA LEU A 174 -18.05 -2.32 -6.76
C LEU A 174 -19.29 -3.21 -6.91
N SER A 175 -19.68 -3.48 -8.16
CA SER A 175 -20.71 -4.46 -8.48
C SER A 175 -20.07 -5.84 -8.66
N LEU A 176 -20.52 -6.83 -7.88
CA LEU A 176 -20.05 -8.22 -8.01
C LEU A 176 -20.24 -8.75 -9.44
N ASP A 177 -21.33 -8.40 -10.12
CA ASP A 177 -21.58 -8.88 -11.48
C ASP A 177 -20.51 -8.40 -12.47
N LEU A 178 -20.02 -7.16 -12.31
CA LEU A 178 -18.98 -6.58 -13.16
C LEU A 178 -17.60 -7.18 -12.93
N VAL A 179 -17.32 -7.63 -11.70
CA VAL A 179 -16.01 -8.18 -11.30
C VAL A 179 -16.02 -9.69 -11.09
N SER A 180 -17.14 -10.35 -11.38
CA SER A 180 -17.39 -11.76 -11.07
C SER A 180 -16.41 -12.74 -11.72
N ARG A 181 -15.71 -12.33 -12.78
CA ARG A 181 -14.68 -13.11 -13.46
C ARG A 181 -13.25 -12.72 -13.08
N MET A 182 -13.05 -11.68 -12.28
CA MET A 182 -11.71 -11.32 -11.81
C MET A 182 -11.20 -12.38 -10.84
N ARG A 183 -9.88 -12.57 -10.80
CA ARG A 183 -9.26 -13.43 -9.79
C ARG A 183 -9.52 -12.85 -8.38
N PRO A 184 -9.90 -13.67 -7.38
CA PRO A 184 -10.29 -13.14 -6.06
C PRO A 184 -9.19 -12.38 -5.32
N TRP A 185 -7.91 -12.68 -5.56
CA TRP A 185 -6.79 -11.96 -4.95
C TRP A 185 -6.81 -10.46 -5.30
N MET A 186 -7.23 -10.10 -6.52
CA MET A 186 -7.33 -8.70 -6.94
C MET A 186 -8.38 -7.95 -6.12
N LEU A 187 -9.52 -8.60 -5.89
CA LEU A 187 -10.59 -8.03 -5.07
C LEU A 187 -10.15 -7.94 -3.62
N ALA A 188 -9.42 -8.94 -3.11
CA ALA A 188 -8.87 -8.91 -1.76
C ALA A 188 -7.90 -7.73 -1.59
N SER A 189 -6.97 -7.54 -2.54
CA SER A 189 -6.05 -6.40 -2.54
C SER A 189 -6.77 -5.05 -2.61
N PHE A 190 -7.84 -4.93 -3.40
CA PHE A 190 -8.63 -3.70 -3.47
C PHE A 190 -9.39 -3.43 -2.18
N VAL A 191 -10.04 -4.45 -1.62
CA VAL A 191 -10.85 -4.35 -0.39
C VAL A 191 -10.00 -4.05 0.85
N ALA A 192 -8.75 -4.50 0.86
CA ALA A 192 -7.78 -4.26 1.93
C ALA A 192 -7.33 -2.79 2.02
N LEU A 193 -7.51 -1.99 0.95
CA LEU A 193 -7.19 -0.58 0.99
C LEU A 193 -8.29 0.20 1.74
N PRO A 194 -7.93 1.02 2.74
CA PRO A 194 -8.90 1.88 3.38
C PRO A 194 -9.32 3.04 2.46
N PRO A 195 -10.49 3.66 2.69
CA PRO A 195 -11.01 4.76 1.88
C PRO A 195 -10.04 5.91 1.62
N CYS A 196 -9.22 6.28 2.61
CA CYS A 196 -8.20 7.34 2.46
C CYS A 196 -7.15 7.00 1.38
N GLU A 197 -6.63 5.77 1.35
CA GLU A 197 -5.64 5.35 0.35
C GLU A 197 -6.27 5.24 -1.03
N LEU A 198 -7.54 4.80 -1.11
CA LEU A 198 -8.29 4.85 -2.37
C LEU A 198 -8.44 6.29 -2.88
N GLN A 199 -8.73 7.25 -2.01
CA GLN A 199 -8.83 8.66 -2.36
C GLN A 199 -7.49 9.24 -2.83
N ARG A 200 -6.39 8.97 -2.11
CA ARG A 200 -5.04 9.40 -2.50
C ARG A 200 -4.64 8.84 -3.87
N LYS A 201 -4.83 7.53 -4.08
CA LYS A 201 -4.57 6.90 -5.38
C LYS A 201 -5.43 7.49 -6.50
N ALA A 202 -6.71 7.77 -6.23
CA ALA A 202 -7.60 8.43 -7.19
C ALA A 202 -7.19 9.87 -7.50
N ALA A 203 -6.53 10.55 -6.56
CA ALA A 203 -5.92 11.86 -6.75
C ALA A 203 -4.55 11.80 -7.47
N GLY A 204 -4.07 10.60 -7.83
CA GLY A 204 -2.81 10.39 -8.52
C GLY A 204 -1.58 10.29 -7.60
N GLU A 205 -1.77 10.13 -6.28
CA GLU A 205 -0.64 9.93 -5.38
C GLU A 205 -0.02 8.54 -5.57
N ALA A 206 1.28 8.53 -5.86
CA ALA A 206 2.07 7.32 -6.04
C ALA A 206 2.71 6.85 -4.73
N PHE A 207 2.85 5.54 -4.57
CA PHE A 207 3.59 4.93 -3.48
C PHE A 207 5.11 5.07 -3.68
N LEU A 208 5.87 4.86 -2.62
CA LEU A 208 7.30 5.21 -2.56
C LEU A 208 8.12 4.57 -3.69
N ASP A 209 7.92 3.28 -3.98
CA ASP A 209 8.69 2.57 -5.02
C ASP A 209 8.51 3.23 -6.40
N LYS A 210 7.28 3.63 -6.74
CA LYS A 210 7.00 4.34 -7.99
C LYS A 210 7.64 5.74 -8.00
N GLN A 211 7.58 6.48 -6.89
CA GLN A 211 8.24 7.78 -6.80
C GLN A 211 9.77 7.66 -6.97
N LEU A 212 10.38 6.63 -6.39
CA LEU A 212 11.81 6.36 -6.55
C LEU A 212 12.16 6.01 -8.00
N ALA A 213 11.34 5.17 -8.66
CA ALA A 213 11.52 4.80 -10.06
C ALA A 213 11.38 6.00 -11.00
N ASP A 214 10.29 6.78 -10.86
CA ASP A 214 10.03 7.95 -11.69
C ASP A 214 11.14 9.02 -11.50
N ARG A 215 11.58 9.25 -10.25
CA ARG A 215 12.67 10.17 -9.94
C ARG A 215 14.02 9.68 -10.48
N ALA A 216 14.29 8.37 -10.43
CA ALA A 216 15.51 7.82 -11.00
C ALA A 216 15.64 8.15 -12.49
N LEU A 217 14.55 7.94 -13.25
CA LEU A 217 14.49 8.26 -14.66
C LEU A 217 14.62 9.77 -14.91
N ALA A 218 13.93 10.59 -14.13
CA ALA A 218 13.99 12.06 -14.25
C ALA A 218 15.40 12.62 -13.96
N GLU A 219 16.14 12.01 -13.03
CA GLU A 219 17.51 12.38 -12.69
C GLU A 219 18.58 11.69 -13.57
N GLY A 220 18.17 10.93 -14.60
CA GLY A 220 19.08 10.25 -15.53
C GLY A 220 19.85 9.07 -14.92
N LYS A 221 19.39 8.53 -13.79
CA LYS A 221 19.93 7.32 -13.16
C LYS A 221 19.48 6.08 -13.93
N ALA A 222 20.26 5.00 -13.86
CA ALA A 222 19.83 3.72 -14.40
C ALA A 222 18.73 3.11 -13.51
N LEU A 223 17.57 2.77 -14.09
CA LEU A 223 16.50 2.04 -13.40
C LEU A 223 16.57 0.55 -13.75
N LYS A 224 16.41 -0.33 -12.76
CA LYS A 224 16.40 -1.79 -12.93
C LYS A 224 15.32 -2.44 -12.05
N GLY A 225 14.61 -3.41 -12.61
CA GLY A 225 13.70 -4.29 -11.88
C GLY A 225 14.39 -5.59 -11.45
N LEU A 226 14.03 -6.10 -10.26
CA LEU A 226 14.43 -7.44 -9.80
C LEU A 226 13.49 -8.54 -10.31
N GLU A 227 12.26 -8.18 -10.64
CA GLU A 227 11.16 -9.04 -11.05
C GLU A 227 10.34 -8.29 -12.10
N THR A 228 9.54 -9.03 -12.86
CA THR A 228 8.47 -8.47 -13.69
C THR A 228 7.17 -8.43 -12.89
N LEU A 229 6.20 -7.58 -13.28
CA LEU A 229 4.88 -7.59 -12.66
C LEU A 229 4.16 -8.94 -12.88
N ALA A 230 4.40 -9.58 -14.02
CA ALA A 230 3.86 -10.90 -14.31
C ALA A 230 4.38 -11.96 -13.32
N GLU A 231 5.67 -11.95 -12.98
CA GLU A 231 6.24 -12.86 -11.96
C GLU A 231 5.61 -12.64 -10.58
N GLN A 232 5.39 -11.38 -10.18
CA GLN A 232 4.74 -11.08 -8.89
C GLN A 232 3.29 -11.55 -8.85
N VAL A 233 2.54 -11.32 -9.93
CA VAL A 233 1.15 -11.77 -10.02
C VAL A 233 1.08 -13.30 -10.13
N GLU A 234 2.02 -13.95 -10.81
CA GLU A 234 2.09 -15.40 -10.89
C GLU A 234 2.37 -16.03 -9.52
N ALA A 235 3.22 -15.41 -8.70
CA ALA A 235 3.44 -15.84 -7.31
C ALA A 235 2.13 -15.78 -6.51
N MET A 236 1.37 -14.68 -6.62
CA MET A 236 0.03 -14.56 -6.01
C MET A 236 -0.95 -15.60 -6.55
N ASN A 237 -1.04 -15.73 -7.87
CA ASN A 237 -1.99 -16.63 -8.54
C ASN A 237 -1.67 -18.12 -8.32
N SER A 238 -0.46 -18.46 -7.87
CA SER A 238 -0.08 -19.83 -7.51
C SER A 238 -0.78 -20.38 -6.26
N LEU A 239 -1.34 -19.49 -5.43
CA LEU A 239 -2.12 -19.87 -4.26
C LEU A 239 -3.53 -20.32 -4.65
N PRO A 240 -4.15 -21.27 -3.92
CA PRO A 240 -5.47 -21.79 -4.26
C PRO A 240 -6.55 -20.69 -4.33
N VAL A 241 -7.49 -20.80 -5.28
CA VAL A 241 -8.63 -19.87 -5.39
C VAL A 241 -9.43 -19.80 -4.07
N ALA A 242 -9.61 -20.94 -3.39
CA ALA A 242 -10.28 -21.00 -2.09
C ALA A 242 -9.56 -20.18 -1.02
N PHE A 243 -8.22 -20.13 -1.03
CA PHE A 243 -7.44 -19.28 -0.13
C PHE A 243 -7.74 -17.80 -0.38
N HIS A 244 -7.72 -17.35 -1.64
CA HIS A 244 -8.02 -15.96 -1.98
C HIS A 244 -9.46 -15.56 -1.65
N LEU A 245 -10.43 -16.47 -1.82
CA LEU A 245 -11.83 -16.21 -1.45
C LEU A 245 -12.01 -16.08 0.05
N LYS A 246 -11.36 -16.96 0.84
CA LYS A 246 -11.32 -16.86 2.29
C LYS A 246 -10.74 -15.50 2.71
N ALA A 247 -9.56 -15.15 2.21
CA ALA A 247 -8.91 -13.87 2.51
C ALA A 247 -9.77 -12.64 2.14
N LEU A 248 -10.46 -12.68 0.99
CA LEU A 248 -11.39 -11.64 0.58
C LEU A 248 -12.56 -11.48 1.56
N LEU A 249 -13.23 -12.58 1.93
CA LEU A 249 -14.35 -12.56 2.86
C LEU A 249 -13.93 -12.12 4.26
N GLU A 250 -12.74 -12.53 4.71
CA GLU A 250 -12.15 -12.16 5.98
C GLU A 250 -11.79 -10.66 6.02
N THR A 251 -11.22 -10.14 4.94
CA THR A 251 -10.91 -8.70 4.81
C THR A 251 -12.19 -7.86 4.79
N LEU A 252 -13.25 -8.33 4.11
CA LEU A 252 -14.56 -7.67 4.16
C LEU A 252 -15.15 -7.67 5.58
N ALA A 253 -14.98 -8.77 6.32
CA ALA A 253 -15.46 -8.90 7.70
C ALA A 253 -14.70 -8.02 8.70
N MET A 254 -13.45 -7.63 8.40
CA MET A 254 -12.71 -6.68 9.23
C MET A 254 -13.38 -5.29 9.27
N GLY A 255 -14.06 -4.88 8.19
CA GLY A 255 -14.69 -3.56 8.10
C GLY A 255 -13.70 -2.44 8.44
N ASP A 256 -14.08 -1.56 9.37
CA ASP A 256 -13.25 -0.44 9.81
C ASP A 256 -11.95 -0.89 10.52
N LYS A 257 -11.88 -2.12 11.04
CA LYS A 257 -10.64 -2.65 11.64
C LYS A 257 -9.50 -2.77 10.64
N ALA A 258 -9.78 -2.82 9.33
CA ALA A 258 -8.74 -2.78 8.31
C ALA A 258 -7.93 -1.47 8.35
N GLN A 259 -8.56 -0.36 8.76
CA GLN A 259 -7.85 0.91 9.00
C GLN A 259 -6.91 0.80 10.20
N ASP A 260 -7.36 0.19 11.30
CA ASP A 260 -6.51 -0.04 12.49
C ASP A 260 -5.28 -0.91 12.12
N VAL A 261 -5.48 -1.96 11.31
CA VAL A 261 -4.38 -2.82 10.84
C VAL A 261 -3.39 -2.04 9.97
N LEU A 262 -3.87 -1.22 9.03
CA LEU A 262 -2.98 -0.40 8.19
C LEU A 262 -2.23 0.64 9.04
N ARG A 263 -2.94 1.28 9.97
CA ARG A 263 -2.36 2.25 10.90
C ARG A 263 -1.23 1.62 11.70
N THR A 264 -1.49 0.49 12.37
CA THR A 264 -0.46 -0.23 13.13
C THR A 264 0.69 -0.70 12.25
N THR A 265 0.42 -1.23 11.06
CA THR A 265 1.47 -1.62 10.10
C THR A 265 2.37 -0.42 9.76
N THR A 266 1.77 0.74 9.54
CA THR A 266 2.50 1.97 9.21
C THR A 266 3.35 2.42 10.39
N ASP A 267 2.82 2.41 11.61
CA ASP A 267 3.57 2.83 12.80
C ASP A 267 4.70 1.85 13.16
N LEU A 268 4.51 0.54 12.95
CA LEU A 268 5.58 -0.47 13.05
C LEU A 268 6.66 -0.27 11.98
N TYR A 269 6.28 0.04 10.75
CA TYR A 269 7.23 0.36 9.68
C TYR A 269 8.05 1.63 10.01
N LEU A 270 7.39 2.70 10.46
CA LEU A 270 8.03 3.97 10.77
C LEU A 270 8.97 3.89 11.98
N SER A 271 8.62 3.06 12.96
CA SER A 271 9.51 2.77 14.11
C SER A 271 10.63 1.78 13.78
N GLY A 272 10.59 1.17 12.59
CA GLY A 272 11.54 0.15 12.16
C GLY A 272 11.23 -1.25 12.71
N ALA A 273 10.20 -1.45 13.53
CA ALA A 273 9.81 -2.72 14.13
C ALA A 273 9.11 -3.69 13.15
N ILE A 274 9.67 -3.84 11.95
CA ILE A 274 9.07 -4.56 10.82
C ILE A 274 8.83 -6.05 11.09
N GLY A 275 9.64 -6.69 11.95
CA GLY A 275 9.42 -8.08 12.34
C GLY A 275 8.19 -8.31 13.22
N MET A 276 7.55 -7.25 13.72
CA MET A 276 6.28 -7.35 14.44
C MET A 276 5.06 -7.33 13.51
N ILE A 277 5.21 -6.99 12.23
CA ILE A 277 4.07 -6.76 11.32
C ILE A 277 3.28 -8.06 11.08
N LEU A 278 3.93 -9.14 10.67
CA LEU A 278 3.26 -10.43 10.41
C LEU A 278 2.55 -11.00 11.66
N PRO A 279 3.20 -11.13 12.83
CA PRO A 279 2.52 -11.63 14.04
C PRO A 279 1.43 -10.67 14.54
N MET A 280 1.55 -9.36 14.31
CA MET A 280 0.47 -8.39 14.59
C MET A 280 -0.74 -8.63 13.67
N MET A 281 -0.52 -8.86 12.37
CA MET A 281 -1.59 -9.15 11.42
C MET A 281 -2.32 -10.47 11.75
N GLU A 282 -1.58 -11.51 12.13
CA GLU A 282 -2.17 -12.78 12.60
C GLU A 282 -3.05 -12.56 13.83
N ALA A 283 -2.55 -11.81 14.82
CA ALA A 283 -3.32 -11.49 16.03
C ALA A 283 -4.56 -10.63 15.74
N ALA A 284 -4.47 -9.69 14.78
CA ALA A 284 -5.60 -8.87 14.35
C ALA A 284 -6.68 -9.71 13.63
N GLY A 285 -6.26 -10.68 12.82
CA GLY A 285 -7.16 -11.65 12.19
C GLY A 285 -7.91 -12.48 13.23
N ALA A 286 -7.22 -12.98 14.25
CA ALA A 286 -7.85 -13.71 15.35
C ALA A 286 -8.89 -12.85 16.11
N ASP A 287 -8.60 -11.57 16.37
CA ASP A 287 -9.56 -10.61 16.98
C ASP A 287 -10.77 -10.28 16.08
N ALA A 288 -10.64 -10.50 14.78
CA ALA A 288 -11.73 -10.40 13.82
C ALA A 288 -12.53 -11.72 13.69
N GLY A 289 -12.19 -12.74 14.49
CA GLY A 289 -12.85 -14.05 14.46
C GLY A 289 -12.45 -14.92 13.27
N GLN A 290 -11.29 -14.65 12.66
CA GLN A 290 -10.78 -15.47 11.57
C GLN A 290 -10.30 -16.82 12.10
N ALA A 291 -10.45 -17.86 11.28
CA ALA A 291 -10.00 -19.19 11.63
C ALA A 291 -8.47 -19.24 11.60
N ASP A 292 -7.86 -19.72 12.69
CA ASP A 292 -6.42 -19.99 12.74
C ASP A 292 -6.06 -21.08 11.70
N ASP A 293 -5.34 -20.66 10.67
CA ASP A 293 -4.94 -21.49 9.53
C ASP A 293 -3.48 -21.25 9.21
N LYS A 294 -2.63 -21.67 10.16
CA LYS A 294 -1.17 -21.50 10.07
C LYS A 294 -0.56 -22.07 8.81
N GLY A 295 -1.15 -23.13 8.25
CA GLY A 295 -0.70 -23.73 6.99
C GLY A 295 -0.87 -22.76 5.83
N ALA A 296 -2.07 -22.16 5.70
CA ALA A 296 -2.35 -21.17 4.68
C ALA A 296 -1.49 -19.89 4.82
N SER A 297 -1.29 -19.41 6.05
CA SER A 297 -0.39 -18.27 6.32
C SER A 297 1.06 -18.57 5.94
N ALA A 298 1.56 -19.76 6.27
CA ALA A 298 2.92 -20.18 5.92
C ALA A 298 3.10 -20.36 4.40
N ASP A 299 2.12 -20.92 3.70
CA ASP A 299 2.15 -21.03 2.24
C ASP A 299 2.14 -19.64 1.57
N PHE A 300 1.34 -18.71 2.08
CA PHE A 300 1.33 -17.32 1.62
C PHE A 300 2.70 -16.66 1.83
N GLU A 301 3.26 -16.71 3.04
CA GLU A 301 4.58 -16.16 3.34
C GLU A 301 5.65 -16.77 2.44
N LYS A 302 5.64 -18.09 2.28
CA LYS A 302 6.60 -18.79 1.43
C LYS A 302 6.53 -18.28 -0.02
N ARG A 303 5.33 -18.20 -0.61
CA ARG A 303 5.15 -17.83 -2.03
C ARG A 303 5.39 -16.34 -2.29
N ILE A 304 4.88 -15.48 -1.40
CA ILE A 304 4.85 -14.02 -1.63
C ILE A 304 6.10 -13.34 -1.08
N ILE A 305 6.81 -13.96 -0.14
CA ILE A 305 8.01 -13.39 0.47
C ILE A 305 9.22 -14.27 0.17
N LEU A 306 9.27 -15.50 0.68
CA LEU A 306 10.52 -16.27 0.71
C LEU A 306 11.02 -16.72 -0.67
N ASP A 307 10.14 -17.23 -1.53
CA ASP A 307 10.49 -17.66 -2.89
C ASP A 307 10.95 -16.46 -3.73
N ARG A 308 10.29 -15.31 -3.57
CA ARG A 308 10.65 -14.04 -4.21
C ARG A 308 11.97 -13.47 -3.71
N ASN A 309 12.25 -13.58 -2.40
CA ASN A 309 13.53 -13.15 -1.81
C ASN A 309 14.72 -13.83 -2.48
N GLN A 310 14.60 -15.11 -2.84
CA GLN A 310 15.67 -15.84 -3.55
C GLN A 310 15.94 -15.24 -4.93
N VAL A 311 14.88 -14.90 -5.67
CA VAL A 311 14.96 -14.25 -6.98
C VAL A 311 15.59 -12.87 -6.85
N MET A 312 15.05 -12.05 -5.94
CA MET A 312 15.52 -10.69 -5.66
C MET A 312 17.00 -10.68 -5.27
N ALA A 313 17.41 -11.48 -4.28
CA ALA A 313 18.79 -11.51 -3.82
C ALA A 313 19.75 -12.01 -4.92
N THR A 314 19.32 -12.96 -5.75
CA THR A 314 20.14 -13.49 -6.84
C THR A 314 20.32 -12.46 -7.96
N ARG A 315 19.26 -11.76 -8.35
CA ARG A 315 19.31 -10.73 -9.41
C ARG A 315 19.95 -9.42 -8.92
N ALA A 316 19.82 -9.09 -7.64
CA ALA A 316 20.45 -7.91 -7.04
C ALA A 316 21.98 -8.04 -6.93
N ALA A 317 22.48 -9.23 -6.62
CA ALA A 317 23.90 -9.46 -6.33
C ALA A 317 24.89 -8.92 -7.38
N PRO A 318 24.75 -9.15 -8.70
CA PRO A 318 25.67 -8.56 -9.68
C PRO A 318 25.63 -7.03 -9.68
N MET A 319 24.45 -6.41 -9.58
CA MET A 319 24.32 -4.95 -9.54
C MET A 319 24.95 -4.36 -8.26
N LEU A 320 24.74 -5.02 -7.12
CA LEU A 320 25.34 -4.61 -5.85
C LEU A 320 26.86 -4.80 -5.82
N ALA A 321 27.40 -5.76 -6.58
CA ALA A 321 28.84 -5.98 -6.72
C ALA A 321 29.53 -4.82 -7.46
N ASP A 322 28.84 -4.18 -8.40
CA ASP A 322 29.33 -2.99 -9.10
C ASP A 322 29.34 -1.74 -8.20
N GLY A 323 28.50 -1.72 -7.15
CA GLY A 323 28.40 -0.66 -6.17
C GLY A 323 27.60 0.57 -6.62
N GLY A 324 27.39 1.52 -5.70
CA GLY A 324 26.67 2.76 -5.99
C GLY A 324 25.19 2.57 -6.35
N VAL A 325 24.55 1.55 -5.78
CA VAL A 325 23.15 1.20 -5.99
C VAL A 325 22.29 1.73 -4.86
N PHE A 326 21.11 2.27 -5.18
CA PHE A 326 20.01 2.43 -4.22
C PHE A 326 18.92 1.42 -4.55
N MET A 327 18.78 0.39 -3.72
CA MET A 327 17.83 -0.70 -3.87
C MET A 327 16.62 -0.47 -2.96
N ALA A 328 15.42 -0.67 -3.48
CA ALA A 328 14.15 -0.54 -2.77
C ALA A 328 13.30 -1.80 -3.00
N VAL A 329 12.94 -2.47 -1.90
CA VAL A 329 12.03 -3.64 -1.89
C VAL A 329 11.10 -3.53 -0.68
N GLY A 330 9.93 -4.16 -0.72
CA GLY A 330 8.99 -4.14 0.38
C GLY A 330 9.62 -4.56 1.70
N ALA A 331 9.33 -3.85 2.79
CA ALA A 331 9.98 -4.04 4.08
C ALA A 331 9.84 -5.47 4.63
N LEU A 332 8.76 -6.18 4.28
CA LEU A 332 8.56 -7.58 4.68
C LEU A 332 9.52 -8.56 3.99
N HIS A 333 10.20 -8.16 2.93
CA HIS A 333 11.25 -8.95 2.29
C HIS A 333 12.58 -8.94 3.06
N LEU A 334 12.75 -8.05 4.05
CA LEU A 334 14.02 -7.85 4.75
C LEU A 334 14.32 -8.86 5.88
N PRO A 335 13.38 -9.17 6.80
CA PRO A 335 13.66 -9.96 7.99
C PRO A 335 13.81 -11.46 7.71
N GLY A 336 14.38 -12.18 8.68
CA GLY A 336 14.47 -13.63 8.68
C GLY A 336 15.70 -14.19 7.98
N GLU A 337 15.93 -15.49 8.19
CA GLU A 337 17.01 -16.24 7.52
C GLU A 337 16.79 -16.34 6.00
N GLY A 338 15.53 -16.35 5.58
CA GLY A 338 15.13 -16.26 4.17
C GLY A 338 14.93 -14.83 3.66
N GLY A 339 15.23 -13.81 4.48
CA GLY A 339 15.13 -12.40 4.13
C GLY A 339 16.25 -11.95 3.19
N VAL A 340 15.97 -10.94 2.36
CA VAL A 340 16.93 -10.38 1.38
C VAL A 340 18.26 -10.00 2.05
N ILE A 341 18.24 -9.48 3.27
CA ILE A 341 19.46 -9.12 4.01
C ILE A 341 20.33 -10.36 4.29
N ALA A 342 19.73 -11.43 4.82
CA ALA A 342 20.45 -12.66 5.12
C ALA A 342 20.99 -13.32 3.83
N LEU A 343 20.18 -13.36 2.78
CA LEU A 343 20.56 -13.94 1.49
C LEU A 343 21.69 -13.16 0.80
N LEU A 344 21.69 -11.83 0.90
CA LEU A 344 22.79 -11.03 0.36
C LEU A 344 24.07 -11.18 1.20
N ARG A 345 23.98 -11.31 2.53
CA ARG A 345 25.15 -11.64 3.36
C ARG A 345 25.77 -12.98 2.97
N GLN A 346 24.94 -14.00 2.69
CA GLN A 346 25.42 -15.29 2.17
C GLN A 346 26.13 -15.17 0.82
N LYS A 347 25.85 -14.13 0.04
CA LYS A 347 26.52 -13.82 -1.23
C LYS A 347 27.79 -12.96 -1.06
N GLY A 348 28.23 -12.71 0.18
CA GLY A 348 29.49 -12.05 0.49
C GLY A 348 29.42 -10.53 0.64
N PHE A 349 28.22 -9.97 0.81
CA PHE A 349 28.05 -8.55 1.12
C PHE A 349 28.07 -8.32 2.64
N GLU A 350 28.73 -7.26 3.07
CA GLU A 350 28.55 -6.74 4.42
C GLU A 350 27.32 -5.82 4.42
N ILE A 351 26.40 -6.04 5.36
CA ILE A 351 25.15 -5.28 5.44
C ILE A 351 24.90 -4.86 6.88
N THR A 352 24.80 -3.56 7.11
CA THR A 352 24.60 -2.94 8.42
C THR A 352 23.41 -1.99 8.40
N PRO A 353 22.64 -1.86 9.50
CA PRO A 353 21.57 -0.89 9.56
C PRO A 353 22.15 0.54 9.51
N VAL A 354 21.40 1.47 8.93
CA VAL A 354 21.73 2.90 8.95
C VAL A 354 20.89 3.55 10.04
N GLU A 355 21.56 4.21 11.00
CA GLU A 355 20.96 4.86 12.17
C GLU A 355 20.47 6.30 11.92
#